data_AF-A0A9D9NBL2-F1
#
_entry.id   AF-A0A9D9NBL2-F1
#
_cell.length_a   1.000
_cell.length_b   1.000
_cell.length_c   1.000
_cell.angle_alpha   90.00
_cell.angle_beta   90.00
_cell.angle_gamma   90.00
#
_symmetry.space_group_name_H-M   'P 1'
#
loop_
_entity.id
_entity.type
_entity.pdbx_description
1 polymer ?
#
loop_
_entity_poly.entity_id
_entity_poly.type
_entity_poly.pdbx_seq_one_letter_code
_entity_poly.pdbx_strand_id
1 'polypeptide(L)'
;MRSALHTCKTVRTEDYAIVRTSRKMRGGISLGHYAFLSLYQCTGMTINHELGHCRQSMMLGPLYLLVIGLPSIIWAWLGDRIAPDRSYYWFYTERWADRLGGVER
;
A
#
# COMPACT_ATOMS: atom_id res chain seq x y z
N MET A 1 -27.50 7.59 -12.56
CA MET A 1 -26.42 7.65 -11.53
C MET A 1 -26.45 6.34 -10.75
N ARG A 2 -25.64 5.34 -11.14
CA ARG A 2 -25.63 4.04 -10.44
C ARG A 2 -24.55 4.05 -9.36
N SER A 3 -25.02 3.86 -8.14
CA SER A 3 -24.27 3.69 -6.91
C SER A 3 -23.17 2.64 -7.07
N ALA A 4 -21.92 3.08 -7.01
CA ALA A 4 -20.72 2.23 -6.99
C ALA A 4 -20.31 2.00 -5.53
N LEU A 5 -21.16 1.33 -4.75
CA LEU A 5 -20.84 0.89 -3.41
C LEU A 5 -21.09 -0.61 -3.35
N HIS A 6 -20.11 -1.35 -2.83
CA HIS A 6 -20.13 -2.80 -2.58
C HIS A 6 -19.80 -3.73 -3.75
N THR A 7 -18.53 -3.79 -4.16
CA THR A 7 -17.71 -5.03 -4.20
C THR A 7 -16.39 -4.74 -4.93
N CYS A 8 -15.37 -4.27 -4.20
CA CYS A 8 -14.02 -4.23 -4.72
C CYS A 8 -13.46 -5.67 -4.77
N LYS A 9 -13.98 -6.53 -5.65
CA LYS A 9 -13.56 -7.94 -5.71
C LYS A 9 -12.26 -8.15 -6.47
N THR A 10 -11.88 -7.24 -7.36
CA THR A 10 -10.54 -7.12 -7.97
C THR A 10 -10.53 -5.80 -8.76
N VAL A 11 -9.65 -4.86 -8.44
CA VAL A 11 -9.38 -3.72 -9.33
C VAL A 11 -8.19 -4.12 -10.19
N ARG A 12 -8.36 -4.07 -11.51
CA ARG A 12 -7.26 -4.16 -12.47
C ARG A 12 -6.92 -2.73 -12.88
N THR A 13 -5.70 -2.28 -12.58
CA THR A 13 -5.17 -1.02 -13.09
C THR A 13 -4.34 -1.28 -14.35
N GLU A 14 -4.03 -0.22 -15.10
CA GLU A 14 -3.26 -0.32 -16.35
C GLU A 14 -1.89 -1.03 -16.17
N ASP A 15 -1.37 -1.05 -14.95
CA ASP A 15 -0.12 -1.72 -14.55
C ASP A 15 -0.29 -3.21 -14.16
N TYR A 16 -1.41 -3.87 -14.51
CA TYR A 16 -1.70 -5.28 -14.19
C TYR A 16 -1.75 -5.64 -12.69
N ALA A 17 -1.81 -4.65 -11.80
CA ALA A 17 -1.92 -4.91 -10.37
C ALA A 17 -3.28 -5.54 -10.02
N ILE A 18 -3.27 -6.71 -9.38
CA ILE A 18 -4.46 -7.39 -8.89
C ILE A 18 -4.66 -7.01 -7.43
N VAL A 19 -5.63 -6.12 -7.20
CA VAL A 19 -6.02 -5.72 -5.85
C VAL A 19 -6.97 -6.75 -5.26
N ARG A 20 -6.52 -7.54 -4.29
CA ARG A 20 -7.36 -8.50 -3.55
C ARG A 20 -7.74 -7.96 -2.20
N THR A 21 -9.04 -7.86 -1.95
CA THR A 21 -9.53 -7.30 -0.70
C THR A 21 -10.00 -8.39 0.26
N SER A 22 -9.55 -8.39 1.52
CA SER A 22 -9.97 -9.35 2.54
C SER A 22 -10.57 -8.66 3.76
N ARG A 23 -11.63 -9.23 4.34
CA ARG A 23 -12.24 -8.75 5.61
C ARG A 23 -11.44 -9.14 6.85
N LYS A 24 -10.51 -10.10 6.73
CA LYS A 24 -9.74 -10.65 7.86
C LYS A 24 -8.34 -10.02 8.00
N MET A 25 -7.92 -9.18 7.06
CA MET A 25 -6.59 -8.56 7.09
C MET A 25 -6.65 -7.15 7.69
N ARG A 26 -5.79 -6.90 8.68
CA ARG A 26 -5.63 -5.60 9.35
C ARG A 26 -4.59 -4.69 8.69
N GLY A 27 -3.89 -5.16 7.65
CA GLY A 27 -2.88 -4.43 6.91
C GLY A 27 -2.84 -4.82 5.44
N GLY A 28 -2.02 -4.12 4.66
CA GLY A 28 -1.80 -4.38 3.24
C GLY A 28 -0.42 -4.98 2.96
N ILE A 29 -0.34 -5.86 1.96
CA ILE A 29 0.93 -6.40 1.48
C ILE A 29 0.91 -6.31 -0.05
N SER A 30 1.97 -5.74 -0.60
CA SER A 30 2.17 -5.63 -2.04
C SER A 30 3.41 -6.43 -2.46
N LEU A 31 3.23 -7.37 -3.38
CA LEU A 31 4.24 -8.29 -3.92
C LEU A 31 4.13 -8.32 -5.45
N GLY A 32 5.05 -7.63 -6.12
CA GLY A 32 5.05 -7.44 -7.56
C GLY A 32 3.72 -6.85 -8.04
N HIS A 33 3.00 -7.60 -8.87
CA HIS A 33 1.71 -7.23 -9.45
C HIS A 33 0.51 -7.57 -8.56
N TYR A 34 0.71 -7.97 -7.29
CA TYR A 34 -0.37 -8.31 -6.39
C TYR A 34 -0.37 -7.35 -5.20
N ALA A 35 -1.46 -6.63 -5.00
CA ALA A 35 -1.70 -5.81 -3.81
C ALA A 35 -2.85 -6.44 -3.02
N PHE A 36 -2.63 -6.69 -1.73
CA PHE A 36 -3.66 -7.15 -0.82
C PHE A 36 -4.10 -5.98 0.05
N LEU A 37 -5.39 -5.67 0.01
CA LEU A 37 -5.99 -4.51 0.68
C LEU A 37 -7.07 -4.96 1.66
N SER A 38 -7.35 -4.14 2.67
CA SER A 38 -8.54 -4.36 3.51
C SER A 38 -9.78 -3.78 2.82
N LEU A 39 -10.89 -4.52 2.82
CA LEU A 39 -12.17 -4.05 2.23
C LEU A 39 -12.69 -2.74 2.84
N TYR A 40 -12.25 -2.43 4.06
CA TYR A 40 -12.65 -1.22 4.79
C TYR A 40 -11.84 0.02 4.40
N GLN A 41 -10.73 -0.13 3.67
CA GLN A 41 -9.81 0.97 3.32
C GLN A 41 -9.73 1.22 1.80
N CYS A 42 -10.68 0.69 1.01
CA CYS A 42 -10.75 0.87 -0.45
C CYS A 42 -11.22 2.27 -0.88
N THR A 43 -10.48 3.31 -0.51
CA THR A 43 -10.59 4.63 -1.15
C THR A 43 -9.64 4.73 -2.34
N GLY A 44 -9.92 5.61 -3.30
CA GLY A 44 -9.04 5.82 -4.46
C GLY A 44 -7.61 6.19 -4.05
N MET A 45 -7.47 6.95 -2.96
CA MET A 45 -6.18 7.31 -2.38
C MET A 45 -5.40 6.09 -1.86
N THR A 46 -6.03 5.21 -1.10
CA THR A 46 -5.36 3.99 -0.60
C THR A 46 -5.00 3.04 -1.75
N ILE A 47 -5.86 2.93 -2.76
CA ILE A 47 -5.56 2.13 -3.95
C ILE A 47 -4.31 2.67 -4.65
N ASN A 48 -4.25 3.97 -4.90
CA ASN A 48 -3.09 4.60 -5.53
C ASN A 48 -1.81 4.42 -4.72
N HIS A 49 -1.89 4.53 -3.40
CA HIS A 49 -0.76 4.29 -2.50
C HIS A 49 -0.24 2.84 -2.60
N GLU A 50 -1.12 1.84 -2.59
CA GLU A 50 -0.74 0.42 -2.76
C GLU A 50 -0.18 0.12 -4.14
N LEU A 51 -0.67 0.79 -5.19
CA LEU A 51 -0.04 0.72 -6.52
C LEU A 51 1.38 1.27 -6.50
N GLY A 52 1.64 2.31 -5.69
CA GLY A 52 2.98 2.79 -5.42
C GLY A 52 3.88 1.69 -4.85
N HIS A 53 3.40 0.94 -3.86
CA HIS A 53 4.12 -0.22 -3.32
C HIS A 53 4.29 -1.35 -4.34
N CYS A 54 3.30 -1.63 -5.19
CA CYS A 54 3.45 -2.55 -6.31
C CYS A 54 4.56 -2.10 -7.26
N ARG A 55 4.60 -0.82 -7.64
CA ARG A 55 5.66 -0.24 -8.49
C ARG A 55 7.04 -0.38 -7.84
N GLN A 56 7.17 -0.09 -6.55
CA GLN A 56 8.42 -0.34 -5.81
C GLN A 56 8.82 -1.82 -5.85
N SER A 57 7.85 -2.72 -5.69
CA SER A 57 8.08 -4.15 -5.73
C SER A 57 8.49 -4.65 -7.11
N MET A 58 7.92 -4.10 -8.18
CA MET A 58 8.33 -4.37 -9.55
C MET A 58 9.72 -3.81 -9.87
N MET A 59 10.07 -2.64 -9.34
CA MET A 59 11.39 -2.02 -9.54
C MET A 59 12.51 -2.76 -8.79
N LEU A 60 12.26 -3.20 -7.56
CA LEU A 60 13.27 -3.82 -6.69
C LEU A 60 13.26 -5.35 -6.73
N GLY A 61 12.18 -5.96 -7.24
CA GLY A 61 12.01 -7.40 -7.27
C GLY A 61 12.09 -8.02 -5.85
N PRO A 62 12.83 -9.11 -5.64
CA PRO A 62 13.00 -9.73 -4.32
C PRO A 62 13.59 -8.78 -3.26
N LEU A 63 14.39 -7.79 -3.66
CA LEU A 63 15.00 -6.82 -2.74
C LEU A 63 13.96 -5.89 -2.09
N TYR A 64 12.76 -5.79 -2.66
CA TYR A 64 11.65 -5.02 -2.08
C TYR A 64 11.36 -5.41 -0.64
N LEU A 65 11.36 -6.71 -0.33
CA LEU A 65 11.07 -7.18 1.02
C LEU A 65 12.13 -6.73 2.03
N LEU A 66 13.39 -6.60 1.61
CA LEU A 66 14.49 -6.17 2.47
C LEU A 66 14.57 -4.64 2.58
N VAL A 67 14.38 -3.93 1.47
CA VAL A 67 14.61 -2.48 1.38
C VAL A 67 13.35 -1.67 1.74
N ILE A 68 12.17 -2.24 1.54
CA ILE A 68 10.88 -1.59 1.78
C ILE A 68 10.07 -2.33 2.84
N GLY A 69 9.81 -3.62 2.63
CA GLY A 69 8.92 -4.41 3.50
C GLY A 69 9.40 -4.49 4.94
N LEU A 70 10.66 -4.87 5.15
CA LEU A 70 11.27 -5.01 6.47
C LEU A 70 11.30 -3.67 7.23
N PRO A 71 11.87 -2.58 6.67
CA PRO A 71 11.84 -1.29 7.36
C PRO A 71 10.43 -0.74 7.57
N SER A 72 9.47 -0.96 6.67
CA SER A 72 8.07 -0.55 6.87
C SER A 72 7.41 -1.31 8.04
N ILE A 73 7.65 -2.62 8.18
CA ILE A 73 7.15 -3.41 9.33
C ILE A 73 7.80 -2.95 10.65
N ILE A 74 9.12 -2.72 10.63
CA ILE A 74 9.85 -2.21 11.80
C ILE A 74 9.28 -0.84 12.20
N TRP A 75 9.06 0.05 11.23
CA TRP A 75 8.47 1.36 11.46
C TRP A 75 7.02 1.27 11.95
N ALA A 76 6.22 0.33 11.43
CA ALA A 76 4.85 0.10 11.91
C ALA A 76 4.81 -0.37 13.37
N TRP A 77 5.83 -1.08 13.84
CA TRP A 77 5.87 -1.61 15.21
C TRP A 77 6.57 -0.68 16.22
N LEU A 78 7.60 0.04 15.77
CA LEU A 78 8.46 0.87 16.63
C LEU A 78 8.37 2.37 16.33
N GLY A 79 7.75 2.80 15.24
CA GLY A 79 7.69 4.20 14.81
C GLY A 79 7.13 5.11 15.90
N ASP A 80 6.01 4.72 16.51
CA ASP A 80 5.39 5.47 17.61
C ASP A 80 6.30 5.56 18.86
N ARG A 81 7.26 4.64 19.03
CA ARG A 81 8.20 4.64 20.16
C ARG A 81 9.49 5.40 19.86
N ILE A 82 9.95 5.35 18.61
CA ILE A 82 11.21 5.98 18.17
C ILE A 82 10.97 7.45 17.75
N ALA A 83 9.79 7.74 17.21
CA ALA A 83 9.43 9.05 16.69
C ALA A 83 7.92 9.32 16.91
N PRO A 84 7.47 9.49 18.16
CA PRO A 84 6.04 9.67 18.50
C PRO A 84 5.38 10.87 17.81
N ASP A 85 6.16 11.90 17.47
CA ASP A 85 5.66 13.12 16.81
C ASP A 85 5.64 13.02 15.28
N ARG A 86 6.05 11.87 14.71
CA ARG A 86 6.09 11.64 13.26
C ARG A 86 4.92 10.77 12.84
N SER A 87 4.16 11.26 11.86
CA SER A 87 3.13 10.44 11.20
C SER A 87 3.77 9.20 10.58
N TYR A 88 3.04 8.08 10.58
CA TYR A 88 3.42 6.85 9.88
C TYR A 88 3.85 7.13 8.43
N TYR A 89 3.12 8.02 7.73
CA TYR A 89 3.38 8.42 6.34
C TYR A 89 4.60 9.33 6.16
N TRP A 90 5.28 9.72 7.23
CA TRP A 90 6.54 10.45 7.15
C TRP A 90 7.69 9.55 6.68
N PHE A 91 7.58 8.24 6.87
CA PHE A 91 8.65 7.30 6.58
C PHE A 91 8.89 7.18 5.07
N TYR A 92 10.17 6.99 4.68
CA TYR A 92 10.57 7.09 3.27
C TYR A 92 9.88 6.03 2.39
N THR A 93 9.59 4.84 2.94
CA THR A 93 8.90 3.77 2.21
C THR A 93 7.49 4.20 1.81
N GLU A 94 6.77 4.83 2.75
CA GLU A 94 5.40 5.32 2.60
C GLU A 94 5.35 6.52 1.66
N ARG A 95 6.26 7.48 1.83
CA ARG A 95 6.36 8.66 0.94
C ARG A 95 6.70 8.29 -0.49
N TRP A 96 7.58 7.31 -0.67
CA TRP A 96 7.95 6.86 -1.99
C TRP A 96 6.77 6.13 -2.66
N ALA A 97 5.98 5.37 -1.90
CA ALA A 97 4.76 4.76 -2.42
C ALA A 97 3.73 5.83 -2.80
N ASP A 98 3.51 6.85 -1.96
CA ASP A 98 2.61 7.97 -2.30
C ASP A 98 3.04 8.69 -3.58
N ARG A 99 4.33 8.99 -3.70
CA ARG A 99 4.86 9.66 -4.89
C ARG A 99 4.70 8.82 -6.15
N LEU A 100 4.96 7.52 -6.07
CA LEU A 100 4.75 6.61 -7.20
C LEU A 100 3.27 6.37 -7.49
N GLY A 101 2.40 6.46 -6.49
CA GLY A 101 0.95 6.37 -6.61
C GLY A 101 0.27 7.66 -7.07
N GLY A 102 0.97 8.79 -7.08
CA GLY A 102 0.38 10.10 -7.32
C GLY A 102 -0.58 10.54 -6.21
N VAL A 103 -0.28 10.17 -4.97
CA VAL A 103 -1.08 10.50 -3.79
C VAL A 103 -0.48 11.72 -3.07
N GLU A 104 -1.29 12.74 -2.84
CA GLU A 104 -0.97 13.87 -1.96
C GLU A 104 -1.76 13.72 -0.64
N ARG A 105 -1.08 13.87 0.49
CA ARG A 105 -1.63 13.73 1.86
C ARG A 105 -1.34 14.97 2.70
#